data_AF-A0A2V8MZ30-F1
#
_entry.id   AF-A0A2V8MZ30-F1
#
_cell.length_a   1.000
_cell.length_b   1.000
_cell.length_c   1.000
_cell.angle_alpha   90.00
_cell.angle_beta   90.00
_cell.angle_gamma   90.00
#
_symmetry.space_group_name_H-M   'P 1'
#
loop_
_entity.id
_entity.type
_entity.pdbx_description
1 polymer ?
#
loop_
_entity_poly.entity_id
_entity_poly.type
_entity_poly.pdbx_seq_one_letter_code
_entity_poly.pdbx_strand_id
1 'polypeptide(L)'
;MIDAPALLAQYGITREQLIDVAILIGTDFNEGVRGIGPKKALKLVSEFGSIDNMPAEIQEALGPAVDEIRDIFLKPDVTDEYQIHFQSPDLDGIIRFLCEEREFSRERVTAALERTFG
;
A
#
# COMPACT_ATOMS: atom_id res chain seq x y z
N MET A 1 12.20 0.04 9.55
CA MET A 1 10.76 0.23 9.77
C MET A 1 10.47 1.71 9.57
N ILE A 2 9.44 2.05 8.80
CA ILE A 2 9.03 3.44 8.58
C ILE A 2 7.92 3.76 9.59
N ASP A 3 8.05 4.87 10.30
CA ASP A 3 7.05 5.36 11.25
C ASP A 3 6.27 6.52 10.62
N ALA A 4 4.95 6.36 10.47
CA ALA A 4 4.13 7.33 9.78
C ALA A 4 4.08 8.70 10.50
N PRO A 5 3.84 8.79 11.82
CA PRO A 5 3.89 10.06 12.53
C PRO A 5 5.23 10.81 12.39
N ALA A 6 6.35 10.11 12.56
CA ALA A 6 7.68 10.72 12.42
C ALA A 6 7.95 11.23 11.00
N LEU A 7 7.52 10.48 9.98
CA LEU A 7 7.66 10.88 8.57
C LEU A 7 6.83 12.13 8.26
N LEU A 8 5.57 12.15 8.67
CA LEU A 8 4.68 13.31 8.48
C LEU A 8 5.26 14.56 9.17
N ALA A 9 5.77 14.42 10.40
CA ALA A 9 6.43 15.49 11.13
C ALA A 9 7.72 15.98 10.44
N GLN A 10 8.54 15.07 9.93
CA GLN A 10 9.78 15.40 9.23
C GLN A 10 9.53 16.24 7.98
N TYR A 11 8.48 15.94 7.22
CA TYR A 11 8.14 16.65 5.99
C TYR A 11 7.15 17.80 6.20
N GLY A 12 6.61 17.97 7.41
CA GLY A 12 5.66 19.03 7.73
C GLY A 12 4.34 18.93 6.96
N ILE A 13 3.88 17.71 6.69
CA ILE A 13 2.66 17.43 5.92
C ILE A 13 1.66 16.60 6.73
N THR A 14 0.38 16.70 6.40
CA THR A 14 -0.68 15.86 6.99
C THR A 14 -0.84 14.53 6.23
N ARG A 15 -1.68 13.62 6.75
CA ARG A 15 -2.02 12.36 6.06
C ARG A 15 -2.76 12.64 4.74
N GLU A 16 -3.67 13.59 4.72
CA GLU A 16 -4.39 14.06 3.53
C GLU A 16 -3.41 14.56 2.47
N GLN A 17 -2.42 15.35 2.89
CA GLN A 17 -1.37 15.86 2.01
C GLN A 17 -0.45 14.74 1.48
N LEU A 18 -0.14 13.75 2.31
CA LEU A 18 0.60 12.57 1.86
C LEU A 18 -0.18 11.78 0.79
N ILE A 19 -1.51 11.69 0.93
CA ILE A 19 -2.38 11.07 -0.06
C ILE A 19 -2.38 11.89 -1.35
N ASP A 20 -2.47 13.22 -1.28
CA ASP A 20 -2.34 14.09 -2.46
C ASP A 20 -0.98 13.92 -3.16
N VAL A 21 0.11 13.76 -2.39
CA VAL A 21 1.43 13.43 -2.94
C VAL A 21 1.38 12.11 -3.71
N ALA A 22 0.74 11.07 -3.16
CA ALA A 22 0.60 9.78 -3.82
C ALA A 22 -0.24 9.86 -5.10
N ILE A 23 -1.39 10.55 -5.07
CA ILE A 23 -2.27 10.75 -6.22
C ILE A 23 -1.53 11.49 -7.36
N LEU A 24 -0.72 12.49 -7.05
CA LEU A 24 0.09 13.22 -8.04
C LEU A 24 1.13 12.32 -8.73
N ILE A 25 1.69 11.36 -8.01
CA ILE A 25 2.70 10.42 -8.52
C ILE A 25 2.03 9.29 -9.32
N GLY A 26 0.86 8.85 -8.87
CA GLY A 26 0.13 7.69 -9.38
C GLY A 26 -0.05 6.62 -8.31
N THR A 27 -1.21 5.97 -8.34
CA THR A 27 -1.62 4.90 -7.42
C THR A 27 -2.25 3.76 -8.22
N ASP A 28 -2.67 2.68 -7.56
CA ASP A 28 -3.45 1.62 -8.23
C ASP A 28 -4.82 2.13 -8.74
N PHE A 29 -5.25 3.33 -8.33
CA PHE A 29 -6.54 3.94 -8.69
C PHE A 29 -6.41 5.09 -9.70
N ASN A 30 -5.19 5.52 -10.04
CA ASN A 30 -4.95 6.55 -11.05
C ASN A 30 -3.51 6.55 -11.59
N GLU A 31 -3.32 6.91 -12.86
CA GLU A 31 -2.00 6.95 -13.53
C GLU A 31 -1.02 8.01 -13.00
N GLY A 32 -1.51 8.97 -12.20
CA GLY A 32 -0.72 10.14 -11.77
C GLY A 32 -0.47 11.15 -12.89
N VAL A 33 0.31 12.19 -12.60
CA VAL A 33 0.61 13.26 -13.56
C VAL A 33 1.98 13.05 -14.20
N ARG A 34 2.01 12.93 -15.52
CA ARG A 34 3.25 12.72 -16.28
C ARG A 34 4.30 13.80 -15.94
N GLY A 35 5.48 13.35 -15.51
CA GLY A 35 6.60 14.24 -15.16
C GLY A 35 6.51 14.83 -13.74
N ILE A 36 5.56 14.38 -12.91
CA ILE A 36 5.53 14.65 -11.48
C ILE A 36 5.99 13.40 -10.72
N GLY A 37 7.24 13.42 -10.26
CA GLY A 37 7.79 12.41 -9.35
C GLY A 37 7.73 12.84 -7.88
N PRO A 38 8.19 11.99 -6.93
CA PRO A 38 7.99 12.21 -5.49
C PRO A 38 8.47 13.56 -4.97
N LYS A 39 9.66 14.01 -5.40
CA LYS A 39 10.21 15.31 -4.99
C LYS A 39 9.35 16.49 -5.47
N LYS A 40 8.81 16.41 -6.69
CA LYS A 40 7.99 17.47 -7.27
C LYS A 40 6.59 17.45 -6.66
N ALA A 41 6.00 16.27 -6.48
CA ALA A 41 4.71 16.11 -5.80
C ALA A 41 4.74 16.69 -4.39
N LEU A 42 5.75 16.32 -3.58
CA LEU A 42 5.91 16.87 -2.24
C LEU A 42 6.04 18.39 -2.25
N LYS A 43 6.88 18.95 -3.14
CA LYS A 43 7.02 20.41 -3.27
C LYS A 43 5.67 21.07 -3.59
N LEU A 44 4.92 20.53 -4.55
CA LEU A 44 3.62 21.08 -4.95
C LEU A 44 2.62 21.04 -3.80
N VAL A 45 2.53 19.92 -3.07
CA VAL A 45 1.62 19.82 -1.93
C VAL A 45 2.03 20.76 -0.79
N SER A 46 3.33 20.91 -0.51
CA SER A 46 3.81 21.89 0.46
C SER A 46 3.54 23.34 0.05
N GLU A 47 3.50 23.64 -1.25
CA GLU A 47 3.30 24.98 -1.80
C GLU A 47 1.80 25.36 -1.90
N PHE A 48 0.96 24.44 -2.37
CA PHE A 48 -0.47 24.69 -2.64
C PHE A 48 -1.41 24.14 -1.56
N GLY A 49 -0.91 23.30 -0.65
CA GLY A 49 -1.69 22.71 0.43
C GLY A 49 -2.53 21.49 0.03
N SER A 50 -3.24 21.55 -1.10
CA SER A 50 -4.01 20.44 -1.69
C SER A 50 -3.98 20.50 -3.22
N ILE A 51 -4.35 19.39 -3.88
CA ILE A 51 -4.52 19.33 -5.35
C ILE A 51 -5.52 20.38 -5.85
N ASP A 52 -6.57 20.69 -5.10
CA ASP A 52 -7.66 21.61 -5.50
C ASP A 52 -7.18 23.06 -5.66
N ASN A 53 -6.06 23.40 -5.01
CA ASN A 53 -5.41 24.70 -5.10
C ASN A 53 -4.31 24.75 -6.17
N MET A 54 -4.00 23.64 -6.84
CA MET A 54 -2.94 23.57 -7.86
C MET A 54 -3.39 24.14 -9.21
N PRO A 55 -2.46 24.44 -10.15
CA PRO A 55 -2.82 24.87 -11.50
C PRO A 55 -3.81 23.93 -12.19
N ALA A 56 -4.70 24.51 -13.01
CA ALA A 56 -5.79 23.79 -13.68
C ALA A 56 -5.26 22.62 -14.53
N GLU A 57 -4.09 22.75 -15.14
CA GLU A 57 -3.47 21.71 -15.96
C GLU A 57 -3.16 20.43 -15.16
N ILE A 58 -2.86 20.57 -13.85
CA ILE A 58 -2.63 19.43 -12.95
C ILE A 58 -3.96 18.80 -12.56
N GLN A 59 -4.96 19.61 -12.23
CA GLN A 59 -6.29 19.12 -11.87
C GLN A 59 -6.93 18.36 -13.04
N GLU A 60 -6.87 18.93 -14.25
CA GLU A 60 -7.37 18.30 -15.48
C GLU A 60 -6.64 17.01 -15.81
N ALA A 61 -5.32 16.94 -15.59
CA ALA A 61 -4.54 15.72 -15.82
C ALA A 61 -4.92 14.57 -14.88
N LEU A 62 -5.36 14.87 -13.65
CA LEU A 62 -5.83 13.88 -12.69
C LEU A 62 -7.30 13.47 -12.91
N GLY A 63 -8.09 14.33 -13.56
CA GLY A 63 -9.50 14.08 -13.84
C GLY A 63 -10.39 14.27 -12.60
N PRO A 64 -11.70 13.97 -12.73
CA PRO A 64 -12.70 14.32 -11.71
C PRO A 64 -12.70 13.40 -10.48
N ALA A 65 -12.02 12.24 -10.53
CA ALA A 65 -12.11 11.20 -9.50
C ALA A 65 -11.18 11.41 -8.29
N VAL A 66 -10.50 12.56 -8.18
CA VAL A 66 -9.51 12.82 -7.11
C VAL A 66 -10.13 12.63 -5.72
N ASP A 67 -11.34 13.14 -5.49
CA ASP A 67 -12.01 13.02 -4.18
C ASP A 67 -12.42 11.58 -3.87
N GLU A 68 -12.89 10.83 -4.87
CA GLU A 68 -13.23 9.41 -4.72
C GLU A 68 -11.97 8.60 -4.34
N ILE A 69 -10.84 8.89 -4.99
CA ILE A 69 -9.57 8.24 -4.70
C ILE A 69 -9.08 8.62 -3.29
N ARG A 70 -9.18 9.90 -2.89
CA ARG A 70 -8.84 10.34 -1.52
C ARG A 70 -9.65 9.56 -0.49
N ASP A 71 -10.94 9.36 -0.72
CA ASP A 71 -11.82 8.64 0.20
C ASP A 71 -11.43 7.16 0.35
N ILE A 72 -10.96 6.49 -0.72
CA ILE A 72 -10.42 5.12 -0.62
C ILE A 72 -9.29 5.05 0.41
N PHE A 73 -8.40 6.05 0.43
CA PHE A 73 -7.25 6.07 1.35
C PHE A 73 -7.57 6.64 2.74
N LEU A 74 -8.49 7.61 2.84
CA LEU A 74 -8.85 8.25 4.11
C LEU A 74 -9.85 7.41 4.91
N LYS A 75 -10.81 6.79 4.21
CA LYS A 75 -11.92 6.01 4.75
C LYS A 75 -11.98 4.63 4.09
N PRO A 76 -10.90 3.83 4.17
CA PRO A 76 -10.92 2.48 3.60
C PRO A 76 -12.00 1.64 4.28
N ASP A 77 -12.64 0.77 3.50
CA ASP A 77 -13.57 -0.22 4.04
C ASP A 77 -12.77 -1.25 4.85
N VAL A 78 -12.90 -1.17 6.18
CA VAL A 78 -12.19 -2.01 7.13
C VAL A 78 -13.18 -2.68 8.07
N THR A 79 -12.81 -3.85 8.57
CA THR A 79 -13.58 -4.58 9.57
C THR A 79 -12.72 -4.87 10.79
N ASP A 80 -13.31 -4.69 11.98
CA ASP A 80 -12.74 -5.14 13.25
C ASP A 80 -13.22 -6.56 13.63
N GLU A 81 -14.05 -7.19 12.79
CA GLU A 81 -14.60 -8.52 12.99
C GLU A 81 -13.61 -9.62 12.59
N TYR A 82 -12.46 -9.68 13.27
CA TYR A 82 -11.49 -10.75 13.10
C TYR A 82 -10.79 -11.08 14.43
N GLN A 83 -10.21 -12.27 14.50
CA GLN A 83 -9.37 -12.67 15.63
C GLN A 83 -8.06 -13.25 15.10
N ILE A 84 -6.94 -12.78 15.67
CA ILE A 84 -5.62 -13.29 15.34
C ILE A 84 -5.33 -14.48 16.26
N HIS A 85 -5.32 -15.69 15.70
CA HIS A 85 -5.00 -16.92 16.40
C HIS A 85 -3.79 -17.59 15.76
N PHE A 86 -2.76 -17.87 16.55
CA PHE A 86 -1.61 -18.66 16.12
C PHE A 86 -1.83 -20.11 16.54
N GLN A 87 -1.75 -21.03 15.58
CA GLN A 87 -1.89 -22.47 15.81
C GLN A 87 -0.69 -23.20 15.20
N SER A 88 -0.41 -24.39 15.72
CA SER A 88 0.57 -25.27 15.10
C SER A 88 0.12 -25.64 13.68
N PRO A 89 1.02 -25.61 12.69
CA PRO A 89 0.67 -25.97 11.32
C PRO A 89 0.32 -27.45 11.21
N ASP A 90 -0.60 -27.78 10.31
CA ASP A 90 -0.85 -29.15 9.86
C ASP A 90 0.23 -29.58 8.88
N LEU A 91 1.30 -30.22 9.38
CA LEU A 91 2.46 -30.62 8.56
C LEU A 91 2.08 -31.61 7.46
N ASP A 92 1.22 -32.59 7.76
CA ASP A 92 0.76 -33.57 6.79
C ASP A 92 -0.11 -32.90 5.72
N GLY A 93 -1.00 -32.00 6.12
CA GLY A 93 -1.80 -31.18 5.21
C GLY A 93 -0.95 -30.32 4.27
N ILE A 94 0.13 -29.72 4.78
CA ILE A 94 1.09 -28.94 3.96
C ILE A 94 1.80 -29.84 2.95
N ILE A 95 2.29 -31.01 3.37
CA ILE A 95 2.98 -31.95 2.46
C ILE A 95 2.04 -32.43 1.36
N ARG A 96 0.79 -32.79 1.70
CA ARG A 96 -0.22 -33.18 0.73
C ARG A 96 -0.46 -32.07 -0.29
N PHE A 97 -0.79 -30.87 0.17
CA PHE A 97 -1.10 -29.75 -0.72
C PHE A 97 0.07 -29.38 -1.64
N LEU A 98 1.28 -29.25 -1.08
CA LEU A 98 2.43 -28.80 -1.87
C LEU A 98 3.01 -29.90 -2.76
N CYS A 99 3.19 -31.12 -2.24
CA CYS A 99 3.90 -32.17 -2.97
C CYS A 99 2.99 -32.94 -3.90
N GLU A 100 1.75 -33.23 -3.48
CA GLU A 100 0.84 -34.10 -4.22
C GLU A 100 -0.05 -33.31 -5.17
N GLU A 101 -0.54 -32.13 -4.77
CA GLU A 101 -1.45 -31.31 -5.60
C GLU A 101 -0.75 -30.20 -6.40
N ARG A 102 0.45 -29.80 -5.99
CA ARG A 102 1.22 -28.72 -6.62
C ARG A 102 2.59 -29.17 -7.12
N GLU A 103 2.90 -30.46 -7.00
CA GLU A 103 4.10 -31.12 -7.54
C GLU A 103 5.44 -30.52 -7.05
N PHE A 104 5.44 -29.89 -5.87
CA PHE A 104 6.68 -29.46 -5.24
C PHE A 104 7.52 -30.67 -4.80
N SER A 105 8.85 -30.52 -4.82
CA SER A 105 9.76 -31.55 -4.32
C SER A 105 9.54 -31.81 -2.83
N ARG A 106 9.13 -33.04 -2.50
CA ARG A 106 8.90 -33.48 -1.12
C ARG A 106 10.12 -33.27 -0.22
N GLU A 107 11.30 -33.61 -0.70
CA GLU A 107 12.56 -33.42 0.03
C GLU A 107 12.76 -31.95 0.45
N ARG A 108 12.52 -31.01 -0.47
CA ARG A 108 12.64 -29.57 -0.18
C ARG A 108 11.60 -29.08 0.81
N VAL A 109 10.36 -29.55 0.67
CA VAL A 109 9.25 -29.18 1.57
C VAL A 109 9.52 -29.70 2.98
N THR A 110 9.88 -30.98 3.14
CA THR A 110 10.20 -31.57 4.45
C THR A 110 11.35 -30.85 5.13
N ALA A 111 12.47 -30.59 4.43
CA ALA A 111 13.61 -29.89 5.00
C ALA A 111 13.27 -28.44 5.44
N ALA A 112 12.34 -27.78 4.77
CA ALA A 112 11.87 -26.46 5.18
C ALA A 112 10.99 -26.54 6.44
N LEU A 113 10.08 -27.53 6.51
CA LEU A 113 9.22 -27.74 7.67
C LEU A 113 10.04 -28.09 8.92
N GLU A 114 11.04 -28.97 8.80
CA GLU A 114 11.94 -29.31 9.90
C GLU A 114 12.72 -28.09 10.40
N ARG A 115 13.24 -27.24 9.51
CA ARG A 115 13.97 -26.03 9.94
C ARG A 115 13.06 -25.02 10.65
N THR A 116 11.78 -24.96 10.29
CA THR A 116 10.85 -23.94 10.79
C THR A 116 10.08 -24.40 12.03
N PHE A 117 9.79 -25.69 12.15
CA PHE A 117 8.92 -26.26 13.18
C PHE A 117 9.51 -27.46 13.92
N GLY A 118 10.68 -27.95 13.51
CA GLY A 118 11.43 -29.02 14.19
C GLY A 118 12.40 -28.53 15.25
#